data_AF-A0A7Y5PXC7-F1
#
_entry.id   AF-A0A7Y5PXC7-F1
#
_cell.length_a   1.000
_cell.length_b   1.000
_cell.length_c   1.000
_cell.angle_alpha   90.00
_cell.angle_beta   90.00
_cell.angle_gamma   90.00
#
_symmetry.space_group_name_H-M   'P 1'
#
loop_
_entity.id
_entity.type
_entity.pdbx_description
1 polymer ?
#
loop_
_entity_poly.entity_id
_entity_poly.type
_entity_poly.pdbx_seq_one_letter_code
_entity_poly.pdbx_strand_id
1 'polypeptide(L)'
;MNLTKATSRAAEIRASLQSTNADLAPARERLGVAIADGDESAAKSARAEIARLERLHTELSAALPIAERRVREAQAVEQEEQRRITEREANKNRKARVAAAKKVDAALATLAKVYREYLSVGRFGRPEDMSRAARRGRSALASAMHHACPEIADALEVRRIPSMHRQSLEAAQSFITEFAVEPEAEPA
;
A
#
# COMPACT_ATOMS: atom_id res chain seq x y z
N MET A 1 -13.96 2.34 -3.44
CA MET A 1 -15.42 2.31 -3.79
C MET A 1 -15.88 3.57 -4.53
N ASN A 2 -15.30 4.75 -4.25
CA ASN A 2 -15.71 6.00 -4.90
C ASN A 2 -15.19 6.14 -6.35
N LEU A 3 -14.01 5.61 -6.67
CA LEU A 3 -13.47 5.66 -8.03
C LEU A 3 -14.34 4.89 -9.02
N THR A 4 -14.73 3.65 -8.70
CA THR A 4 -15.52 2.79 -9.58
C THR A 4 -16.88 3.41 -9.93
N LYS A 5 -17.52 4.08 -8.96
CA LYS A 5 -18.78 4.81 -9.19
C LYS A 5 -18.59 6.06 -10.05
N ALA A 6 -17.49 6.79 -9.83
CA ALA A 6 -17.18 7.98 -10.64
C ALA A 6 -16.85 7.61 -12.09
N THR A 7 -16.08 6.54 -12.30
CA THR A 7 -15.71 6.07 -13.63
C THR A 7 -16.89 5.51 -14.40
N SER A 8 -17.76 4.71 -13.76
CA SER A 8 -18.98 4.20 -14.39
C SER A 8 -19.88 5.35 -14.84
N ARG A 9 -20.10 6.35 -13.98
CA ARG A 9 -20.93 7.50 -14.31
C ARG A 9 -20.39 8.33 -15.47
N ALA A 10 -19.07 8.54 -15.53
CA ALA A 10 -18.44 9.23 -16.66
C ALA A 10 -18.57 8.42 -17.96
N ALA A 11 -18.43 7.09 -17.89
CA ALA A 11 -18.61 6.21 -19.05
C ALA A 11 -20.06 6.20 -19.56
N GLU A 12 -21.05 6.15 -18.66
CA GLU A 12 -22.47 6.28 -19.01
C GLU A 12 -22.76 7.58 -19.77
N ILE A 13 -22.28 8.72 -19.25
CA ILE A 13 -22.50 10.03 -19.89
C ILE A 13 -21.86 10.07 -21.29
N ARG A 14 -20.65 9.54 -21.47
CA ARG A 14 -20.01 9.45 -22.79
C ARG A 14 -20.80 8.58 -23.76
N ALA A 15 -21.28 7.42 -23.31
CA ALA A 15 -22.09 6.53 -24.11
C ALA A 15 -23.41 7.18 -24.53
N SER A 16 -24.09 7.87 -23.61
CA SER A 16 -25.32 8.61 -23.91
C SER A 16 -25.07 9.78 -24.88
N LEU A 17 -23.95 10.48 -24.77
CA LEU A 17 -23.58 11.58 -25.68
C LEU A 17 -23.30 11.04 -27.08
N GLN A 18 -22.57 9.92 -27.17
CA GLN A 18 -22.30 9.23 -28.43
C GLN A 18 -23.59 8.76 -29.11
N SER A 19 -24.52 8.15 -28.36
CA SER A 19 -25.83 7.75 -28.87
C SER A 19 -26.62 8.96 -29.37
N THR A 20 -26.70 10.02 -28.57
CA THR A 20 -27.44 11.24 -28.93
C THR A 20 -26.89 11.85 -30.23
N ASN A 21 -25.57 11.86 -30.40
CA ASN A 21 -24.93 12.33 -31.64
C ASN A 21 -25.18 11.41 -32.83
N ALA A 22 -25.20 10.09 -32.61
CA ALA A 22 -25.55 9.12 -33.65
C ALA A 22 -27.01 9.28 -34.10
N ASP A 23 -27.92 9.62 -33.19
CA ASP A 23 -29.35 9.78 -33.47
C ASP A 23 -29.70 11.12 -34.14
N LEU A 24 -28.86 12.15 -33.98
CA LEU A 24 -29.08 13.48 -34.58
C LEU A 24 -29.01 13.49 -36.10
N ALA A 25 -28.06 12.76 -36.71
CA ALA A 25 -27.92 12.72 -38.16
C ALA A 25 -29.14 12.09 -38.86
N PRO A 26 -29.63 10.90 -38.45
CA PRO A 26 -30.87 10.32 -38.97
C PRO A 26 -32.11 11.17 -38.69
N ALA A 27 -32.17 11.89 -37.57
CA ALA A 27 -33.29 12.78 -37.28
C ALA A 27 -33.33 13.98 -38.25
N ARG A 28 -32.16 14.54 -38.58
CA ARG A 28 -32.02 15.62 -39.57
C ARG A 28 -32.33 15.15 -40.99
N GLU A 29 -31.91 13.94 -41.35
CA GLU A 29 -32.26 13.33 -42.64
C GLU A 29 -33.77 13.13 -42.78
N ARG A 30 -34.44 12.57 -41.75
CA ARG A 30 -35.91 12.43 -41.71
C ARG A 30 -36.64 13.76 -41.87
N LEU A 31 -36.12 14.84 -41.30
CA LEU A 31 -36.67 16.18 -41.50
C LEU A 31 -36.53 16.63 -42.96
N GLY A 32 -35.36 16.41 -43.59
CA GLY A 32 -35.13 16.76 -45.00
C GLY A 32 -36.08 16.04 -45.94
N VAL A 33 -36.29 14.73 -45.73
CA VAL A 33 -37.24 13.91 -46.51
C VAL A 33 -38.67 14.43 -46.34
N ALA A 34 -39.12 14.64 -45.10
CA ALA A 34 -40.47 15.14 -44.83
C ALA A 34 -40.76 16.51 -45.47
N ILE A 35 -39.76 17.41 -45.50
CA ILE A 35 -39.87 18.70 -46.17
C ILE A 35 -39.95 18.53 -47.69
N ALA A 36 -39.13 17.63 -48.28
CA ALA A 36 -39.14 17.36 -49.71
C ALA A 36 -40.47 16.76 -50.18
N ASP A 37 -41.10 15.92 -49.34
CA ASP A 37 -42.37 15.27 -49.61
C ASP A 37 -43.59 16.17 -49.31
N GLY A 38 -43.38 17.34 -48.70
CA GLY A 38 -44.45 18.25 -48.28
C GLY A 38 -45.28 17.75 -47.10
N ASP A 39 -44.80 16.74 -46.36
CA ASP A 39 -45.45 16.20 -45.17
C ASP A 39 -45.12 17.04 -43.94
N GLU A 40 -45.93 18.07 -43.68
CA GLU A 40 -45.74 18.98 -42.55
C GLU A 40 -45.90 18.26 -41.19
N SER A 41 -46.67 17.17 -41.12
CA SER A 41 -46.85 16.41 -39.89
C SER A 41 -45.55 15.68 -39.52
N ALA A 42 -44.95 14.98 -40.49
CA ALA A 42 -43.66 14.32 -40.32
C ALA A 42 -42.54 15.35 -40.05
N ALA A 43 -42.55 16.50 -40.74
CA ALA A 43 -41.57 17.56 -40.52
C ALA A 43 -41.67 18.13 -39.09
N LYS A 44 -42.89 18.36 -38.58
CA LYS A 44 -43.10 18.82 -37.20
C LYS A 44 -42.60 17.81 -36.16
N SER A 45 -42.85 16.52 -36.38
CA SER A 45 -42.35 15.44 -35.52
C SER A 45 -40.82 15.39 -35.51
N ALA A 46 -40.18 15.44 -36.68
CA ALA A 46 -38.73 15.43 -36.80
C ALA A 46 -38.07 16.66 -36.16
N ARG A 47 -38.66 17.87 -36.30
CA ARG A 47 -38.19 19.08 -35.60
C ARG A 47 -38.26 18.93 -34.08
N ALA A 48 -39.33 18.35 -33.55
CA ALA A 48 -39.49 18.12 -32.12
C ALA A 48 -38.43 17.14 -31.59
N GLU A 49 -38.15 16.06 -32.33
CA GLU A 49 -37.13 15.09 -31.94
C GLU A 49 -35.71 15.69 -32.01
N ILE A 50 -35.38 16.46 -33.05
CA ILE A 50 -34.11 17.18 -33.14
C ILE A 50 -33.95 18.12 -31.94
N ALA A 51 -34.96 18.93 -31.62
CA ALA A 51 -34.92 19.85 -30.48
C ALA A 51 -34.72 19.11 -29.14
N ARG A 52 -35.35 17.93 -28.98
CA ARG A 52 -35.15 17.08 -27.81
C ARG A 52 -33.72 16.54 -27.73
N LEU A 53 -33.19 16.01 -28.83
CA LEU A 53 -31.82 15.47 -28.90
C LEU A 53 -30.77 16.57 -28.68
N GLU A 54 -30.98 17.78 -29.20
CA GLU A 54 -30.06 18.92 -29.00
C GLU A 54 -30.05 19.42 -27.55
N ARG A 55 -31.21 19.43 -26.87
CA ARG A 55 -31.27 19.70 -25.42
C ARG A 55 -30.51 18.65 -24.63
N LEU A 56 -30.78 17.37 -24.91
CA LEU A 56 -30.10 16.26 -24.25
C LEU A 56 -28.58 16.32 -24.49
N HIS A 57 -28.15 16.62 -25.72
CA HIS A 57 -26.74 16.79 -26.06
C HIS A 57 -26.10 17.91 -25.24
N THR A 58 -26.78 19.04 -25.10
CA THR A 58 -26.29 20.19 -24.32
C THR A 58 -26.15 19.84 -22.85
N GLU A 59 -27.16 19.18 -22.26
CA GLU A 59 -27.15 18.72 -20.87
C GLU A 59 -26.01 17.72 -20.61
N LEU A 60 -25.85 16.71 -21.46
CA LEU A 60 -24.80 15.70 -21.34
C LEU A 60 -23.41 16.31 -21.53
N SER A 61 -23.25 17.25 -22.48
CA SER A 61 -22.00 17.96 -22.72
C SER A 61 -21.59 18.82 -21.52
N ALA A 62 -22.55 19.41 -20.80
CA ALA A 62 -22.29 20.14 -19.56
C ALA A 62 -21.98 19.21 -18.38
N ALA A 63 -22.63 18.04 -18.32
CA ALA A 63 -22.45 17.06 -17.24
C ALA A 63 -21.13 16.29 -17.33
N LEU A 64 -20.63 16.01 -18.54
CA LEU A 64 -19.40 15.26 -18.78
C LEU A 64 -18.15 15.82 -18.06
N PRO A 65 -17.78 17.11 -18.21
CA PRO A 65 -16.59 17.65 -17.55
C PRO A 65 -16.68 17.58 -16.02
N ILE A 66 -17.88 17.67 -15.45
CA ILE A 66 -18.12 17.53 -14.01
C ILE A 66 -17.85 16.09 -13.58
N ALA A 67 -18.35 15.10 -14.32
CA ALA A 67 -18.09 13.69 -14.05
C ALA A 67 -16.59 13.36 -14.18
N GLU A 68 -15.92 13.86 -15.22
CA GLU A 68 -14.48 13.64 -15.42
C GLU A 68 -13.62 14.30 -14.35
N ARG A 69 -14.03 15.46 -13.84
CA ARG A 69 -13.37 16.09 -12.69
C ARG A 69 -13.47 15.19 -11.45
N ARG A 70 -14.65 14.63 -11.16
CA ARG A 70 -14.85 13.70 -10.04
C ARG A 70 -14.02 12.42 -10.18
N VAL A 71 -13.83 11.93 -11.40
CA VAL A 71 -12.93 10.79 -11.66
C VAL A 71 -11.49 11.16 -11.29
N ARG A 72 -11.00 12.32 -11.74
CA ARG A 72 -9.63 12.79 -11.41
C ARG A 72 -9.43 12.96 -9.91
N GLU A 73 -10.41 13.54 -9.22
CA GLU A 73 -10.39 13.70 -7.76
C GLU A 73 -10.35 12.33 -7.06
N ALA A 74 -11.19 11.38 -7.48
CA ALA A 74 -11.19 10.03 -6.91
C ALA A 74 -9.87 9.27 -7.19
N GLN A 75 -9.28 9.44 -8.37
CA GLN A 75 -7.98 8.85 -8.70
C GLN A 75 -6.86 9.42 -7.84
N ALA A 76 -6.86 10.73 -7.59
CA ALA A 76 -5.87 11.37 -6.74
C ALA A 76 -5.91 10.81 -5.30
N VAL A 77 -7.13 10.61 -4.78
CA VAL A 77 -7.32 10.00 -3.44
C VAL A 77 -6.78 8.57 -3.39
N GLU A 78 -7.13 7.70 -4.35
CA GLU A 78 -6.62 6.32 -4.35
C GLU A 78 -5.10 6.25 -4.52
N GLN A 79 -4.51 7.14 -5.34
CA GLN A 79 -3.07 7.21 -5.50
C GLN A 79 -2.37 7.65 -4.20
N GLU A 80 -2.93 8.62 -3.47
CA GLU A 80 -2.38 9.06 -2.19
C GLU A 80 -2.47 7.95 -1.13
N GLU A 81 -3.60 7.24 -1.06
CA GLU A 81 -3.76 6.08 -0.19
C GLU A 81 -2.71 5.01 -0.49
N GLN A 82 -2.50 4.70 -1.77
CA GLN A 82 -1.50 3.73 -2.19
C GLN A 82 -0.07 4.17 -1.84
N ARG A 83 0.26 5.46 -2.02
CA ARG A 83 1.56 6.03 -1.60
C ARG A 83 1.77 5.88 -0.09
N ARG A 84 0.75 6.16 0.72
CA ARG A 84 0.86 6.01 2.18
C ARG A 84 1.09 4.55 2.58
N ILE A 85 0.50 3.59 1.89
CA ILE A 85 0.71 2.15 2.14
C ILE A 85 2.16 1.78 1.82
N THR A 86 2.65 2.13 0.62
CA THR A 86 4.02 1.80 0.21
C THR A 86 5.07 2.48 1.08
N GLU A 87 4.83 3.73 1.51
CA GLU A 87 5.69 4.43 2.48
C GLU A 87 5.72 3.74 3.84
N ARG A 88 4.57 3.27 4.34
CA ARG A 88 4.50 2.51 5.60
C ARG A 88 5.27 1.20 5.49
N GLU A 89 5.14 0.47 4.39
CA GLU A 89 5.88 -0.77 4.15
C GLU A 89 7.38 -0.54 4.02
N ALA A 90 7.79 0.48 3.27
CA ALA A 90 9.20 0.88 3.16
C ALA A 90 9.79 1.26 4.53
N ASN A 91 9.03 2.00 5.35
CA ASN A 91 9.45 2.36 6.70
C ASN A 91 9.54 1.16 7.64
N LYS A 92 8.60 0.20 7.56
CA LYS A 92 8.69 -1.07 8.31
C LYS A 92 9.95 -1.83 7.94
N ASN A 93 10.24 -1.97 6.65
CA ASN A 93 11.45 -2.63 6.15
C ASN A 93 12.73 -1.92 6.61
N ARG A 94 12.75 -0.59 6.57
CA ARG A 94 13.87 0.21 7.08
C ARG A 94 14.10 -0.02 8.58
N LYS A 95 13.03 0.05 9.39
CA LYS A 95 13.12 -0.21 10.84
C LYS A 95 13.62 -1.63 11.14
N ALA A 96 13.14 -2.62 10.39
CA ALA A 96 13.59 -4.01 10.51
C ALA A 96 15.09 -4.15 10.20
N ARG A 97 15.58 -3.52 9.11
CA ARG A 97 17.00 -3.51 8.75
C ARG A 97 17.87 -2.86 9.82
N VAL A 98 17.45 -1.71 10.36
CA VAL A 98 18.17 -1.02 11.43
C VAL A 98 18.21 -1.87 12.71
N ALA A 99 17.10 -2.52 13.06
CA ALA A 99 17.05 -3.42 14.21
C ALA A 99 17.95 -4.66 14.01
N ALA A 100 17.99 -5.22 12.80
CA ALA A 100 18.88 -6.32 12.47
C ALA A 100 20.36 -5.90 12.57
N ALA A 101 20.73 -4.75 12.02
CA ALA A 101 22.09 -4.20 12.11
C ALA A 101 22.54 -4.03 13.57
N LYS A 102 21.70 -3.47 14.44
CA LYS A 102 22.01 -3.36 15.88
C LYS A 102 22.27 -4.71 16.55
N LYS A 103 21.54 -5.76 16.17
CA LYS A 103 21.76 -7.12 16.69
C LYS A 103 23.06 -7.73 16.16
N VAL A 104 23.41 -7.47 14.91
CA VAL A 104 24.71 -7.87 14.32
C VAL A 104 25.85 -7.18 15.07
N ASP A 105 25.77 -5.86 15.28
CA ASP A 105 26.78 -5.09 16.00
C ASP A 105 26.98 -5.61 17.44
N ALA A 106 25.89 -5.88 18.16
CA ALA A 106 25.96 -6.43 19.51
C ALA A 106 26.60 -7.84 19.54
N ALA A 107 26.28 -8.68 18.55
CA ALA A 107 26.87 -10.02 18.41
C ALA A 107 28.37 -9.94 18.07
N LEU A 108 28.78 -9.03 17.19
CA LEU A 108 30.18 -8.79 16.85
C LEU A 108 30.97 -8.22 18.04
N ALA A 109 30.38 -7.31 18.82
CA ALA A 109 30.99 -6.80 20.05
C ALA A 109 31.22 -7.93 21.08
N THR A 110 30.24 -8.84 21.21
CA THR A 110 30.36 -10.02 22.07
C THR A 110 31.44 -10.96 21.57
N LEU A 111 31.50 -11.22 20.25
CA LEU A 111 32.54 -12.03 19.63
C LEU A 111 33.93 -11.44 19.88
N ALA A 112 34.10 -10.13 19.70
CA ALA A 112 35.38 -9.45 19.94
C ALA A 112 35.81 -9.52 21.42
N LYS A 113 34.86 -9.47 22.37
CA LYS A 113 35.14 -9.69 23.79
C LYS A 113 35.58 -11.12 24.06
N VAL A 114 34.84 -12.10 23.55
CA VAL A 114 35.15 -13.53 23.73
C VAL A 114 36.48 -13.91 23.06
N TYR A 115 36.81 -13.30 21.92
CA TYR A 115 38.09 -13.50 21.24
C TYR A 115 39.25 -12.94 22.07
N ARG A 116 39.10 -11.74 22.66
CA ARG A 116 40.08 -11.20 23.61
C ARG A 116 40.25 -12.10 24.85
N GLU A 117 39.15 -12.60 25.41
CA GLU A 117 39.19 -13.60 26.49
C GLU A 117 39.97 -14.84 26.06
N TYR A 118 39.66 -15.41 24.89
CA TYR A 118 40.35 -16.59 24.35
C TYR A 118 41.86 -16.36 24.19
N LEU A 119 42.28 -15.22 23.63
CA LEU A 119 43.70 -14.86 23.49
C LEU A 119 44.40 -14.68 24.84
N SER A 120 43.70 -14.15 25.85
CA SER A 120 44.26 -13.98 27.20
C SER A 120 44.43 -15.32 27.94
N VAL A 121 43.48 -16.25 27.76
CA VAL A 121 43.52 -17.60 28.34
C VAL A 121 44.62 -18.45 27.71
N GLY A 122 44.89 -18.29 26.41
CA GLY A 122 45.94 -19.04 25.71
C GLY A 122 47.37 -18.83 26.22
N ARG A 123 47.62 -17.81 27.07
CA ARG A 123 48.95 -17.57 27.68
C ARG A 123 49.18 -18.30 29.01
N PHE A 124 48.14 -18.54 29.83
CA PHE A 124 48.30 -19.09 31.20
C PHE A 124 47.10 -19.91 31.73
N GLY A 125 46.08 -20.17 30.90
CA GLY A 125 44.80 -20.75 31.33
C GLY A 125 44.66 -22.26 31.09
N ARG A 126 43.61 -22.86 31.68
CA ARG A 126 43.30 -24.28 31.51
C ARG A 126 42.66 -24.55 30.13
N PRO A 127 42.89 -25.73 29.52
CA PRO A 127 42.30 -26.09 28.22
C PRO A 127 40.76 -26.04 28.17
N GLU A 128 40.13 -26.28 29.32
CA GLU A 128 38.67 -26.24 29.50
C GLU A 128 38.11 -24.82 29.32
N ASP A 129 38.84 -23.79 29.76
CA ASP A 129 38.45 -22.39 29.64
C ASP A 129 38.56 -21.89 28.20
N MET A 130 39.59 -22.35 27.47
CA MET A 130 39.72 -22.12 26.03
C MET A 130 38.55 -22.75 25.26
N SER A 131 38.15 -23.96 25.64
CA SER A 131 37.03 -24.67 25.02
C SER A 131 35.69 -23.96 25.27
N ARG A 132 35.47 -23.42 26.48
CA ARG A 132 34.30 -22.61 26.80
C ARG A 132 34.28 -21.29 26.04
N ALA A 133 35.41 -20.59 25.94
CA ALA A 133 35.54 -19.35 25.17
C ALA A 133 35.29 -19.60 23.67
N ALA A 134 35.86 -20.66 23.08
CA ALA A 134 35.60 -21.03 21.69
C ALA A 134 34.12 -21.33 21.41
N ARG A 135 33.43 -22.03 22.32
CA ARG A 135 31.97 -22.30 22.21
C ARG A 135 31.14 -21.00 22.25
N ARG A 136 31.44 -20.09 23.19
CA ARG A 136 30.79 -18.77 23.27
C ARG A 136 31.03 -17.93 22.02
N GLY A 137 32.25 -17.96 21.47
CA GLY A 137 32.60 -17.25 20.23
C GLY A 137 31.85 -17.79 19.03
N ARG A 138 31.77 -19.11 18.86
CA ARG A 138 30.95 -19.73 17.80
C ARG A 138 29.47 -19.36 17.90
N SER A 139 28.92 -19.29 19.10
CA SER A 139 27.53 -18.85 19.32
C SER A 139 27.30 -17.38 18.97
N ALA A 140 28.25 -16.49 19.31
CA ALA A 140 28.17 -15.07 18.94
C ALA A 140 28.28 -14.86 17.41
N LEU A 141 29.21 -15.57 16.75
CA LEU A 141 29.36 -15.55 15.29
C LEU A 141 28.07 -16.00 14.59
N ALA A 142 27.44 -17.07 15.08
CA ALA A 142 26.18 -17.57 14.55
C ALA A 142 25.03 -16.59 14.70
N SER A 143 24.93 -15.93 15.85
CA SER A 143 23.92 -14.91 16.08
C SER A 143 24.09 -13.71 15.14
N ALA A 144 25.34 -13.30 14.86
CA ALA A 144 25.62 -12.26 13.88
C ALA A 144 25.19 -12.69 12.47
N MET A 145 25.56 -13.91 12.06
CA MET A 145 25.20 -14.45 10.74
C MET A 145 23.69 -14.63 10.60
N HIS A 146 22.97 -15.07 11.62
CA HIS A 146 21.52 -15.21 11.56
C HIS A 146 20.78 -13.89 11.28
N HIS A 147 21.33 -12.76 11.73
CA HIS A 147 20.75 -11.45 11.51
C HIS A 147 21.25 -10.75 10.23
N ALA A 148 22.45 -11.08 9.74
CA ALA A 148 23.04 -10.51 8.53
C ALA A 148 22.72 -11.31 7.26
N CYS A 149 22.82 -12.64 7.35
CA CYS A 149 22.59 -13.58 6.25
C CYS A 149 22.08 -14.94 6.80
N PRO A 150 20.76 -15.10 6.94
CA PRO A 150 20.16 -16.31 7.53
C PRO A 150 20.52 -17.60 6.78
N GLU A 151 20.65 -17.51 5.46
CA GLU A 151 21.00 -18.63 4.57
C GLU A 151 22.40 -19.20 4.89
N ILE A 152 23.37 -18.33 5.16
CA ILE A 152 24.72 -18.74 5.59
C ILE A 152 24.69 -19.29 7.03
N ALA A 153 23.85 -18.73 7.91
CA ALA A 153 23.74 -19.22 9.28
C ALA A 153 23.21 -20.65 9.36
N ASP A 154 22.27 -21.02 8.47
CA ASP A 154 21.73 -22.37 8.37
C ASP A 154 22.74 -23.35 7.78
N ALA A 155 23.54 -22.93 6.80
CA ALA A 155 24.62 -23.74 6.21
C ALA A 155 25.78 -24.00 7.19
N LEU A 156 26.00 -23.13 8.17
CA LEU A 156 27.03 -23.29 9.21
C LEU A 156 26.58 -24.21 10.37
N GLU A 157 25.38 -24.79 10.30
CA GLU A 157 24.77 -25.71 11.29
C GLU A 157 24.89 -25.24 12.75
N VAL A 158 24.92 -23.92 12.99
CA VAL A 158 25.07 -23.45 14.36
C VAL A 158 23.75 -23.66 15.08
N ARG A 159 23.71 -24.62 16.01
CA ARG A 159 22.54 -24.99 16.82
C ARG A 159 21.74 -23.74 17.21
N ARG A 160 20.57 -23.59 16.58
CA ARG A 160 19.62 -22.52 16.87
C ARG A 160 19.25 -22.57 18.34
N ILE A 161 19.24 -21.41 19.01
CA ILE A 161 18.50 -21.28 20.27
C ILE A 161 17.02 -21.52 19.92
N PRO A 162 16.34 -22.52 20.53
CA PRO A 162 14.96 -22.84 20.24
C PRO A 162 14.05 -21.60 20.31
N SER A 163 13.05 -21.53 19.42
CA SER A 163 12.10 -20.41 19.33
C SER A 163 11.42 -20.08 20.66
N MET A 164 11.27 -21.07 21.55
CA MET A 164 10.70 -20.90 22.89
C MET A 164 11.52 -19.99 23.82
N HIS A 165 12.79 -19.71 23.51
CA HIS A 165 13.63 -18.78 24.27
C HIS A 165 13.82 -17.42 23.58
N ARG A 166 13.22 -17.24 22.40
CA ARG A 166 13.17 -15.94 21.72
C ARG A 166 11.97 -15.20 22.31
N GLN A 167 12.18 -14.29 23.26
CA GLN A 167 11.10 -13.38 23.71
C GLN A 167 10.46 -12.73 22.48
N SER A 168 9.16 -13.00 22.27
CA SER A 168 8.44 -12.42 21.15
C SER A 168 8.33 -10.91 21.37
N LEU A 169 8.52 -10.14 20.31
CA LEU A 169 8.27 -8.69 20.34
C LEU A 169 6.79 -8.37 20.63
N GLU A 170 5.89 -9.34 20.46
CA GLU A 170 4.47 -9.24 20.84
C GLU A 170 4.28 -9.24 22.37
N ALA A 171 5.10 -9.98 23.12
CA ALA A 171 5.04 -9.98 24.60
C ALA A 171 5.55 -8.68 25.23
N ALA A 172 6.29 -7.84 24.48
CA ALA A 172 6.71 -6.52 24.92
C ALA A 172 5.66 -5.43 24.62
N GLN A 173 4.64 -5.70 23.79
CA GLN A 173 3.56 -4.76 23.49
C GLN A 173 2.45 -4.75 24.53
N SER A 174 2.26 -5.83 25.29
CA SER A 174 1.21 -5.93 26.32
C SER A 174 1.51 -5.20 27.63
N PHE A 175 2.72 -4.66 27.82
CA PHE A 175 3.09 -3.87 29.01
C PHE A 175 2.97 -2.35 28.81
N ILE A 176 2.66 -1.87 27.61
CA ILE A 176 2.49 -0.43 27.31
C ILE A 176 1.01 -0.12 27.06
N THR A 177 0.12 -0.53 27.97
CA THR A 177 -1.29 -0.07 27.97
C THR A 177 -1.86 0.18 29.37
N GLU A 178 -1.09 0.03 30.46
CA GLU A 178 -1.63 0.09 31.83
C GLU A 178 -1.53 1.46 32.52
N PHE A 179 -1.06 2.52 31.85
CA PHE A 179 -0.88 3.85 32.46
C PHE A 179 -1.54 5.03 31.71
N ALA A 180 -2.60 4.76 30.96
CA ALA A 180 -3.43 5.83 30.38
C ALA A 180 -4.91 5.61 30.72
N VAL A 181 -5.27 5.80 31.98
CA VAL A 181 -6.63 6.14 32.41
C VAL A 181 -6.51 7.27 33.43
N GLU A 182 -6.54 8.51 32.94
CA GLU A 182 -7.03 9.62 33.76
C GLU A 182 -8.55 9.45 33.86
N PRO A 183 -9.15 9.30 35.06
CA PRO A 183 -10.57 9.52 35.21
C PRO A 183 -10.82 11.03 35.28
N GLU A 184 -11.69 11.45 34.36
CA GLU A 184 -12.22 12.79 34.17
C GLU A 184 -12.73 13.41 35.48
N ALA A 185 -12.52 14.73 35.58
CA ALA A 185 -13.25 15.57 36.51
C ALA A 185 -14.72 15.66 36.10
N GLU A 186 -15.64 15.52 37.07
CA GLU A 186 -16.99 16.07 36.95
C GLU A 186 -17.39 16.85 38.22
N PRO A 187 -18.24 17.88 38.06
CA PRO A 187 -18.34 19.03 38.97
C PRO A 187 -19.37 18.84 40.09
N ALA A 188 -19.26 19.67 41.13
CA ALA A 188 -20.33 19.98 42.07
C ALA A 188 -20.70 21.47 41.97
#